data_AF-A0A9E4S5S0-F1
#
_entry.id   AF-A0A9E4S5S0-F1
#
_cell.length_a   1.000
_cell.length_b   1.000
_cell.length_c   1.000
_cell.angle_alpha   90.00
_cell.angle_beta   90.00
_cell.angle_gamma   90.00
#
_symmetry.space_group_name_H-M   'P 1'
#
loop_
_entity.id
_entity.type
_entity.pdbx_description
1 polymer ?
#
loop_
_entity_poly.entity_id
_entity_poly.type
_entity_poly.pdbx_seq_one_letter_code
_entity_poly.pdbx_strand_id
1 'polypeptide(L)'
;LDDADARRIVQHVKDQEAKGFSYEGAHASFDLVLRRALPNYEAPYELVDFMVIVENRRRSSFGTGWRKDGAEHPMLSEATVKVRIGDEVQHTAAEGDGPVGALDQALRKALTSAYPEISAVRLTDYKVRVVNEGAGTGAVVRVVIESADDRDVWHTVGASSNILEASWLALTDSFEWWLLKNEVKPKA
;
A
#
# COMPACT_ATOMS: atom_id res chain seq x y z
N LEU A 1 -0.39 23.01 16.47
CA LEU A 1 -1.81 22.68 16.22
C LEU A 1 -2.62 23.54 17.17
N ASP A 2 -3.52 24.35 16.62
CA ASP A 2 -4.52 25.08 17.41
C ASP A 2 -5.85 24.31 17.46
N ASP A 3 -6.87 24.89 18.12
CA ASP A 3 -8.20 24.29 18.22
C ASP A 3 -8.88 24.10 16.86
N ALA A 4 -8.58 24.95 15.87
CA ALA A 4 -9.13 24.84 14.53
C ALA A 4 -8.48 23.66 13.77
N ASP A 5 -7.18 23.45 13.94
CA ASP A 5 -6.47 22.30 13.42
C ASP A 5 -6.99 20.99 14.01
N ALA A 6 -7.18 20.95 15.33
CA ALA A 6 -7.72 19.77 16.01
C ALA A 6 -9.10 19.41 15.46
N ARG A 7 -10.00 20.39 15.27
CA ARG A 7 -11.32 20.16 14.67
C ARG A 7 -11.24 19.64 13.23
N ARG A 8 -10.31 20.18 12.43
CA ARG A 8 -10.10 19.74 11.03
C ARG A 8 -9.63 18.29 10.96
N ILE A 9 -8.68 17.92 11.81
CA ILE A 9 -8.17 16.55 11.92
C ILE A 9 -9.29 15.60 12.35
N VAL A 10 -10.05 15.94 13.39
CA VAL A 10 -11.18 15.11 13.85
C VAL A 10 -12.22 14.93 12.75
N GLN A 11 -12.53 15.98 12.00
CA GLN A 11 -13.47 15.88 10.88
C GLN A 11 -12.92 14.98 9.77
N HIS A 12 -11.64 15.13 9.42
CA HIS A 12 -10.98 14.27 8.44
C HIS A 12 -11.04 12.79 8.84
N VAL A 13 -10.73 12.48 10.10
CA VAL A 13 -10.80 11.10 10.63
C VAL A 13 -12.21 10.55 10.49
N LYS A 14 -13.24 11.31 10.89
CA LYS A 14 -14.65 10.90 10.74
C LYS A 14 -15.03 10.64 9.28
N ASP A 15 -14.58 11.49 8.37
CA ASP A 15 -14.86 11.34 6.94
C ASP A 15 -14.19 10.08 6.37
N GLN A 16 -12.98 9.73 6.83
CA GLN A 16 -12.29 8.50 6.43
C GLN A 16 -12.95 7.27 7.05
N GLU A 17 -13.38 7.32 8.31
CA GLU A 17 -14.11 6.24 8.96
C GLU A 17 -15.43 5.94 8.25
N ALA A 18 -16.15 6.97 7.80
CA ALA A 18 -17.35 6.82 6.98
C ALA A 18 -17.06 6.15 5.61
N LYS A 19 -15.84 6.28 5.08
CA LYS A 19 -15.36 5.58 3.88
C LYS A 19 -14.83 4.17 4.16
N GLY A 20 -14.87 3.74 5.42
CA GLY A 20 -14.50 2.39 5.85
C GLY A 20 -13.10 2.25 6.40
N PHE A 21 -12.34 3.34 6.58
CA PHE A 21 -11.09 3.29 7.37
C PHE A 21 -11.39 2.95 8.83
N SER A 22 -10.39 2.42 9.53
CA SER A 22 -10.38 2.36 10.99
C SER A 22 -8.93 2.46 11.43
N TYR A 23 -8.65 3.51 12.19
CA TYR A 23 -7.33 3.78 12.72
C TYR A 23 -7.04 3.01 14.01
N GLU A 24 -8.06 2.32 14.56
CA GLU A 24 -7.90 1.41 15.68
C GLU A 24 -7.01 0.23 15.25
N GLY A 25 -5.83 0.11 15.87
CA GLY A 25 -4.83 -0.88 15.50
C GLY A 25 -4.02 -0.55 14.25
N ALA A 26 -4.15 0.66 13.67
CA ALA A 26 -3.37 1.14 12.52
C ALA A 26 -2.69 2.48 12.84
N HIS A 27 -1.84 2.47 13.88
CA HIS A 27 -1.28 3.67 14.47
C HIS A 27 -0.37 4.47 13.52
N ALA A 28 0.31 3.81 12.58
CA ALA A 28 1.19 4.49 11.62
C ALA A 28 0.39 5.34 10.63
N SER A 29 -0.73 4.81 10.11
CA SER A 29 -1.65 5.61 9.27
C SER A 29 -2.28 6.77 10.04
N PHE A 30 -2.59 6.58 11.33
CA PHE A 30 -3.09 7.68 12.16
C PHE A 30 -2.04 8.77 12.38
N ASP A 31 -0.79 8.38 12.68
CA ASP A 31 0.33 9.32 12.80
C ASP A 31 0.55 10.10 11.50
N LEU A 32 0.42 9.45 10.34
CA LEU A 32 0.46 10.13 9.04
C LEU A 32 -0.66 11.14 8.85
N VAL A 33 -1.89 10.87 9.32
CA VAL A 33 -2.99 11.86 9.30
C VAL A 33 -2.59 13.12 10.09
N LEU A 34 -1.94 12.95 11.25
CA LEU A 34 -1.47 14.08 12.06
C LEU A 34 -0.33 14.82 11.37
N ARG A 35 0.66 14.10 10.83
CA ARG A 35 1.81 14.68 10.14
C ARG A 35 1.39 15.47 8.91
N ARG A 36 0.55 14.90 8.05
CA ARG A 36 0.03 15.54 6.83
C ARG A 36 -0.80 16.80 7.12
N ALA A 37 -1.29 16.98 8.35
CA ALA A 37 -1.98 18.18 8.78
C ALA A 37 -1.03 19.33 9.23
N LEU A 38 0.28 19.06 9.38
CA LEU A 38 1.25 20.06 9.77
C LEU A 38 1.65 20.94 8.58
N PRO A 39 1.83 22.27 8.75
CA PRO A 39 2.16 23.19 7.64
C PRO A 39 3.49 22.90 6.94
N ASN A 40 4.43 22.26 7.62
CA ASN A 40 5.79 21.97 7.14
C ASN A 40 5.97 20.50 6.74
N TYR A 41 4.87 19.77 6.56
CA TYR A 41 4.94 18.40 6.06
C TYR A 41 5.33 18.37 4.59
N GLU A 42 6.32 17.54 4.28
CA GLU A 42 6.74 17.21 2.92
C GLU A 42 6.68 15.70 2.77
N ALA A 43 5.96 15.23 1.76
CA ALA A 43 5.91 13.80 1.45
C ALA A 43 7.29 13.36 0.92
N PRO A 44 7.86 12.22 1.39
CA PRO A 44 9.10 11.68 0.85
C PRO A 44 9.02 11.33 -0.64
N TYR A 45 7.82 11.01 -1.11
CA TYR A 45 7.51 10.72 -2.50
C TYR A 45 6.01 10.92 -2.77
N GLU A 46 5.64 11.06 -4.03
CA GLU A 46 4.26 11.14 -4.49
C GLU A 46 3.92 9.92 -5.35
N LEU A 47 2.76 9.32 -5.09
CA LEU A 47 2.24 8.21 -5.88
C LEU A 47 1.59 8.77 -7.14
N VAL A 48 2.09 8.36 -8.30
CA VAL A 48 1.58 8.87 -9.59
C VAL A 48 0.55 7.90 -10.18
N ASP A 49 0.90 6.61 -10.26
CA ASP A 49 0.06 5.61 -10.92
C ASP A 49 0.49 4.19 -10.56
N PHE A 50 -0.41 3.22 -10.71
CA PHE A 50 -0.06 1.80 -10.70
C PHE A 50 -0.96 1.00 -11.65
N MET A 51 -0.41 -0.07 -12.20
CA MET A 51 -1.13 -1.05 -13.00
C MET A 51 -0.77 -2.45 -12.52
N VAL A 52 -1.76 -3.32 -12.38
CA VAL A 52 -1.54 -4.73 -12.02
C VAL A 52 -2.15 -5.62 -13.10
N ILE A 53 -1.33 -6.52 -13.62
CA ILE A 53 -1.72 -7.56 -14.56
C ILE A 53 -1.70 -8.89 -13.81
N VAL A 54 -2.82 -9.61 -13.85
CA VAL A 54 -2.95 -10.93 -13.23
C VAL A 54 -3.29 -11.93 -14.33
N GLU A 55 -2.38 -12.85 -14.60
CA GLU A 55 -2.51 -13.88 -15.64
C GLU A 55 -2.60 -15.28 -15.02
N ASN A 56 -3.58 -16.06 -15.46
CA ASN A 56 -3.54 -17.50 -15.31
C ASN A 56 -2.71 -18.07 -16.46
N ARG A 57 -1.50 -18.59 -16.19
CA ARG A 57 -0.51 -19.00 -17.22
C ARG A 57 -1.15 -19.89 -18.30
N ARG A 58 -1.26 -19.37 -19.53
CA ARG A 58 -1.41 -20.12 -20.79
C ARG A 58 -0.13 -20.05 -21.67
N ARG A 59 0.98 -19.55 -21.14
CA ARG A 59 2.25 -19.39 -21.88
C ARG A 59 3.13 -20.65 -21.93
N SER A 60 2.61 -21.81 -21.55
CA SER A 60 3.11 -23.11 -22.01
C SER A 60 2.08 -23.73 -22.94
N SER A 61 2.50 -23.92 -24.19
CA SER A 61 1.79 -24.63 -25.25
C SER A 61 1.14 -25.94 -24.79
N PHE A 62 -0.12 -26.15 -25.18
CA PHE A 62 -0.96 -27.35 -25.02
C PHE A 62 -1.32 -27.77 -23.57
N GLY A 63 -2.53 -27.43 -23.09
CA GLY A 63 -3.01 -27.96 -21.81
C GLY A 63 -4.34 -27.42 -21.28
N THR A 64 -5.44 -28.04 -21.70
CA THR A 64 -6.69 -28.33 -20.97
C THR A 64 -7.41 -27.28 -20.09
N GLY A 65 -7.37 -25.98 -20.34
CA GLY A 65 -8.33 -25.03 -19.72
C GLY A 65 -8.29 -24.95 -18.18
N TRP A 66 -9.32 -24.34 -17.56
CA TRP A 66 -9.42 -24.26 -16.09
C TRP A 66 -9.49 -25.68 -15.50
N ARG A 67 -8.44 -26.11 -14.78
CA ARG A 67 -8.50 -27.22 -13.80
C ARG A 67 -8.83 -28.63 -14.32
N LYS A 68 -8.47 -29.02 -15.55
CA LYS A 68 -8.75 -30.40 -16.02
C LYS A 68 -7.70 -31.45 -15.68
N ASP A 69 -6.49 -31.03 -15.30
CA ASP A 69 -5.37 -31.93 -14.99
C ASP A 69 -5.15 -32.15 -13.49
N GLY A 70 -5.92 -31.46 -12.63
CA GLY A 70 -5.72 -31.51 -11.18
C GLY A 70 -4.41 -30.86 -10.71
N ALA A 71 -3.67 -30.20 -11.60
CA ALA A 71 -2.44 -29.50 -11.27
C ALA A 71 -2.74 -28.05 -10.85
N GLU A 72 -2.08 -27.59 -9.79
CA GLU A 72 -2.06 -26.17 -9.46
C GLU A 72 -1.16 -25.44 -10.47
N HIS A 73 -1.78 -24.58 -11.28
CA HIS A 73 -1.05 -23.66 -12.14
C HIS A 73 -0.84 -22.35 -11.38
N PRO A 74 0.42 -21.93 -11.14
CA PRO A 74 0.68 -20.70 -10.41
C PRO A 74 0.14 -19.51 -11.23
N MET A 75 -0.63 -18.66 -10.54
CA MET A 75 -1.04 -17.38 -11.10
C MET A 75 0.18 -16.47 -11.18
N LEU A 76 0.36 -15.79 -12.31
CA LEU A 76 1.39 -14.78 -12.46
C LEU A 76 0.76 -13.43 -12.19
N SER A 77 1.36 -12.66 -11.28
CA SER A 77 1.00 -11.27 -11.07
C SER A 77 2.20 -10.38 -11.37
N GLU A 78 2.00 -9.38 -12.22
CA GLU A 78 2.97 -8.33 -12.50
C GLU A 78 2.35 -6.99 -12.12
N ALA A 79 3.11 -6.14 -11.45
CA ALA A 79 2.71 -4.78 -11.16
C ALA A 79 3.71 -3.80 -11.75
N THR A 80 3.19 -2.69 -12.26
CA THR A 80 3.93 -1.52 -12.70
C THR A 80 3.53 -0.35 -11.81
N VAL A 81 4.50 0.41 -11.33
CA VAL A 81 4.33 1.53 -10.40
C VAL A 81 5.08 2.75 -10.92
N LYS A 82 4.43 3.92 -10.84
CA LYS A 82 5.03 5.24 -11.05
C LYS A 82 5.01 6.04 -9.76
N VAL A 83 6.18 6.49 -9.34
CA VAL A 83 6.37 7.30 -8.13
C VAL A 83 7.24 8.50 -8.48
N ARG A 84 6.88 9.68 -7.98
CA ARG A 84 7.69 10.89 -8.09
C ARG A 84 8.50 11.09 -6.80
N ILE A 85 9.80 11.28 -6.93
CA ILE A 85 10.72 11.56 -5.82
C ILE A 85 11.47 12.85 -6.19
N GLY A 86 11.19 13.94 -5.47
CA GLY A 86 11.59 15.27 -5.92
C GLY A 86 11.01 15.58 -7.30
N ASP A 87 11.88 15.94 -8.25
CA ASP A 87 11.48 16.24 -9.64
C ASP A 87 11.49 15.02 -10.58
N GLU A 88 11.96 13.86 -10.10
CA GLU A 88 12.11 12.67 -10.93
C GLU A 88 10.93 11.72 -10.78
N VAL A 89 10.45 11.17 -11.92
CA VAL A 89 9.45 10.11 -11.94
C VAL A 89 10.12 8.76 -12.20
N GLN A 90 10.09 7.89 -11.20
CA GLN A 90 10.53 6.51 -11.30
C GLN A 90 9.38 5.65 -11.82
N HIS A 91 9.65 4.82 -12.83
CA HIS A 91 8.69 3.91 -13.43
C HIS A 91 9.26 2.50 -13.42
N THR A 92 8.72 1.64 -12.58
CA THR A 92 9.30 0.30 -12.35
C THR A 92 8.21 -0.77 -12.38
N ALA A 93 8.63 -2.00 -12.68
CA ALA A 93 7.78 -3.17 -12.65
C ALA A 93 8.46 -4.33 -11.92
N ALA A 94 7.65 -5.20 -11.34
CA ALA A 94 8.04 -6.43 -10.67
C ALA A 94 6.94 -7.51 -10.75
N GLU A 95 7.36 -8.77 -10.69
CA GLU A 95 6.47 -9.92 -10.55
C GLU A 95 6.33 -10.31 -9.07
N GLY A 96 5.27 -11.02 -8.72
CA GLY A 96 5.11 -11.60 -7.39
C GLY A 96 4.11 -12.74 -7.37
N ASP A 97 4.09 -13.49 -6.26
CA ASP A 97 3.19 -14.64 -6.05
C ASP A 97 1.70 -14.24 -6.05
N GLY A 98 1.42 -12.95 -5.90
CA GLY A 98 0.09 -12.36 -5.99
C GLY A 98 0.18 -10.86 -6.30
N PRO A 99 -0.96 -10.22 -6.58
CA PRO A 99 -0.99 -8.82 -7.04
C PRO A 99 -0.45 -7.84 -5.99
N VAL A 100 -0.69 -8.09 -4.71
CA VAL A 100 -0.17 -7.26 -3.61
C VAL A 100 1.35 -7.43 -3.47
N GLY A 101 1.87 -8.65 -3.61
CA GLY A 101 3.31 -8.90 -3.59
C GLY A 101 4.04 -8.25 -4.78
N ALA A 102 3.44 -8.30 -5.97
CA ALA A 102 3.96 -7.61 -7.14
C ALA A 102 3.98 -6.08 -6.93
N LEU A 103 2.92 -5.51 -6.34
CA LEU A 103 2.85 -4.08 -5.99
C LEU A 103 3.93 -3.68 -4.97
N ASP A 104 4.14 -4.46 -3.90
CA ASP A 104 5.21 -4.23 -2.92
C ASP A 104 6.59 -4.22 -3.59
N GLN A 105 6.89 -5.24 -4.39
CA GLN A 105 8.18 -5.32 -5.06
C GLN A 105 8.40 -4.18 -6.06
N ALA A 106 7.37 -3.80 -6.83
CA ALA A 106 7.46 -2.69 -7.77
C ALA A 106 7.66 -1.36 -7.04
N LEU A 107 6.88 -1.07 -6.01
CA LEU A 107 7.05 0.14 -5.20
C LEU A 107 8.43 0.18 -4.54
N ARG A 108 8.86 -0.93 -3.95
CA ARG A 108 10.18 -1.04 -3.33
C ARG A 108 11.29 -0.75 -4.33
N LYS A 109 11.19 -1.31 -5.54
CA LYS A 109 12.14 -1.05 -6.63
C LYS A 109 12.15 0.42 -7.05
N ALA A 110 10.99 1.08 -7.12
CA ALA A 110 10.89 2.50 -7.42
C ALA A 110 11.55 3.38 -6.36
N LEU A 111 11.40 3.03 -5.08
CA LEU A 111 11.90 3.82 -3.96
C LEU A 111 13.38 3.56 -3.65
N THR A 112 13.90 2.36 -3.92
CA THR A 112 15.26 1.94 -3.53
C THR A 112 16.36 2.80 -4.14
N SER A 113 16.15 3.42 -5.30
CA SER A 113 17.13 4.33 -5.91
C SER A 113 17.42 5.54 -5.03
N ALA A 114 16.37 6.16 -4.48
CA ALA A 114 16.48 7.33 -3.60
C ALA A 114 16.62 6.94 -2.13
N TYR A 115 16.03 5.82 -1.71
CA TYR A 115 15.96 5.36 -0.33
C TYR A 115 16.40 3.88 -0.19
N PRO A 116 17.71 3.56 -0.31
CA PRO A 116 18.17 2.17 -0.18
C PRO A 116 17.85 1.52 1.17
N GLU A 117 17.67 2.33 2.21
CA GLU A 117 17.39 1.91 3.57
C GLU A 117 16.03 1.19 3.69
N ILE A 118 15.09 1.40 2.75
CA ILE A 118 13.79 0.69 2.79
C ILE A 118 13.93 -0.83 2.66
N SER A 119 15.10 -1.32 2.22
CA SER A 119 15.41 -2.75 2.20
C SER A 119 15.31 -3.42 3.58
N ALA A 120 15.37 -2.64 4.67
CA ALA A 120 15.13 -3.13 6.02
C ALA A 120 13.65 -3.45 6.31
N VAL A 121 12.71 -2.82 5.60
CA VAL A 121 11.27 -2.97 5.83
C VAL A 121 10.74 -4.26 5.24
N ARG A 122 9.99 -5.04 6.02
CA ARG A 122 9.39 -6.32 5.65
C ARG A 122 7.89 -6.26 5.94
N LEU A 123 7.04 -6.68 5.00
CA LEU A 123 5.63 -6.95 5.30
C LEU A 123 5.55 -8.28 6.05
N THR A 124 4.95 -8.29 7.25
CA THR A 124 4.89 -9.47 8.12
C THR A 124 3.48 -10.06 8.23
N ASP A 125 2.43 -9.25 8.04
CA ASP A 125 1.04 -9.72 8.05
C ASP A 125 0.14 -8.88 7.14
N TYR A 126 -0.92 -9.49 6.61
CA TYR A 126 -1.87 -8.87 5.69
C TYR A 126 -3.28 -9.36 6.00
N LYS A 127 -4.15 -8.43 6.43
CA LYS A 127 -5.52 -8.73 6.86
C LYS A 127 -6.54 -7.92 6.06
N VAL A 128 -7.56 -8.60 5.55
CA VAL A 128 -8.67 -7.97 4.83
C VAL A 128 -9.97 -8.19 5.60
N ARG A 129 -10.77 -7.14 5.74
CA ARG A 129 -12.12 -7.20 6.31
C ARG A 129 -13.11 -6.49 5.41
N VAL A 130 -14.29 -7.08 5.22
CA VAL A 130 -15.41 -6.40 4.55
C VAL A 130 -16.06 -5.46 5.57
N VAL A 131 -16.28 -4.20 5.19
CA VAL A 131 -16.84 -3.18 6.08
C VAL A 131 -18.37 -3.15 6.02
N ASN A 132 -18.95 -3.29 4.82
CA ASN A 132 -20.40 -3.26 4.60
C ASN A 132 -20.88 -4.47 3.80
N GLU A 133 -21.38 -5.48 4.51
CA GLU A 133 -21.74 -6.80 3.95
C GLU A 133 -22.95 -6.81 2.99
N GLY A 134 -23.54 -5.64 2.66
CA GLY A 134 -24.75 -5.54 1.82
C GLY A 134 -24.55 -5.12 0.36
N ALA A 135 -23.35 -4.69 -0.05
CA ALA A 135 -23.11 -4.11 -1.38
C ALA A 135 -22.56 -5.08 -2.44
N GLY A 136 -22.47 -6.39 -2.10
CA GLY A 136 -21.91 -7.40 -3.01
C GLY A 136 -20.48 -7.06 -3.42
N THR A 137 -20.18 -7.10 -4.72
CA THR A 137 -18.84 -6.79 -5.25
C THR A 137 -18.44 -5.31 -5.12
N GLY A 138 -19.38 -4.43 -4.74
CA GLY A 138 -19.10 -3.02 -4.43
C GLY A 138 -18.85 -2.76 -2.94
N ALA A 139 -18.77 -3.80 -2.12
CA ALA A 139 -18.48 -3.66 -0.70
C ALA A 139 -17.09 -3.05 -0.48
N VAL A 140 -17.03 -2.09 0.44
CA VAL A 140 -15.78 -1.52 0.91
C VAL A 140 -15.02 -2.60 1.67
N VAL A 141 -13.79 -2.84 1.24
CA VAL A 141 -12.82 -3.65 1.95
C VAL A 141 -11.85 -2.75 2.69
N ARG A 142 -11.53 -3.14 3.92
CA ARG A 142 -10.48 -2.57 4.74
C ARG A 142 -9.31 -3.53 4.73
N VAL A 143 -8.15 -3.03 4.33
CA VAL A 143 -6.88 -3.74 4.35
C VAL A 143 -6.04 -3.17 5.48
N VAL A 144 -5.52 -4.05 6.34
CA VAL A 144 -4.52 -3.71 7.35
C VAL A 144 -3.24 -4.47 7.02
N ILE A 145 -2.15 -3.73 6.91
CA ILE A 145 -0.81 -4.28 6.67
C ILE A 145 -0.01 -4.12 7.96
N GLU A 146 0.60 -5.23 8.40
CA GLU A 146 1.66 -5.18 9.39
C GLU A 146 3.01 -5.21 8.68
N SER A 147 3.87 -4.28 9.07
CA SER A 147 5.23 -4.19 8.59
C SER A 147 6.18 -4.13 9.77
N ALA A 148 7.40 -4.60 9.55
CA ALA A 148 8.45 -4.59 10.55
C ALA A 148 9.80 -4.24 9.92
N ASP A 149 10.69 -3.67 10.73
CA ASP A 149 12.12 -3.67 10.49
C ASP A 149 12.82 -4.42 11.64
N ASP A 150 14.13 -4.24 11.81
CA ASP A 150 14.87 -4.90 12.88
C ASP A 150 14.61 -4.31 14.29
N ARG A 151 13.82 -3.23 14.39
CA ARG A 151 13.60 -2.46 15.63
C ARG A 151 12.14 -2.39 16.05
N ASP A 152 11.24 -2.16 15.10
CA ASP A 152 9.85 -1.83 15.34
C ASP A 152 8.89 -2.63 14.44
N VAL A 153 7.66 -2.76 14.91
CA VAL A 153 6.52 -3.29 14.17
C VAL A 153 5.45 -2.21 14.10
N TRP A 154 4.86 -2.01 12.94
CA TRP A 154 3.80 -1.02 12.74
C TRP A 154 2.69 -1.54 11.84
N HIS A 155 1.55 -0.85 11.93
CA HIS A 155 0.33 -1.21 11.22
C HIS A 155 -0.23 -0.01 10.48
N THR A 156 -0.58 -0.21 9.22
CA THR A 156 -1.22 0.78 8.36
C THR A 156 -2.52 0.24 7.80
N VAL A 157 -3.41 1.16 7.41
CA VAL A 157 -4.75 0.83 6.94
C VAL A 157 -5.07 1.55 5.64
N GLY A 158 -5.76 0.84 4.75
CA GLY A 158 -6.39 1.39 3.56
C GLY A 158 -7.81 0.85 3.42
N ALA A 159 -8.72 1.66 2.88
CA ALA A 159 -10.07 1.23 2.60
C ALA A 159 -10.53 1.71 1.22
N SER A 160 -11.14 0.80 0.46
CA SER A 160 -11.72 1.08 -0.86
C SER A 160 -12.69 -0.05 -1.24
N SER A 161 -13.58 0.19 -2.20
CA SER A 161 -14.33 -0.88 -2.87
C SER A 161 -13.44 -1.74 -3.78
N ASN A 162 -12.22 -1.28 -4.08
CA ASN A 162 -11.20 -2.04 -4.80
C ASN A 162 -10.10 -2.52 -3.83
N ILE A 163 -9.93 -3.84 -3.71
CA ILE A 163 -8.93 -4.44 -2.83
C ILE A 163 -7.49 -4.03 -3.17
N LEU A 164 -7.17 -3.80 -4.44
CA LEU A 164 -5.84 -3.37 -4.85
C LEU A 164 -5.58 -1.92 -4.45
N GLU A 165 -6.59 -1.05 -4.54
CA GLU A 165 -6.48 0.33 -4.07
C GLU A 165 -6.37 0.40 -2.55
N ALA A 166 -7.18 -0.38 -1.81
CA ALA A 166 -7.07 -0.47 -0.37
C ALA A 166 -5.68 -0.98 0.06
N SER A 167 -5.14 -1.98 -0.63
CA SER A 167 -3.78 -2.49 -0.40
C SER A 167 -2.72 -1.45 -0.72
N TRP A 168 -2.89 -0.73 -1.83
CA TRP A 168 -1.99 0.33 -2.25
C TRP A 168 -1.87 1.42 -1.19
N LEU A 169 -3.00 1.94 -0.71
CA LEU A 169 -3.03 2.97 0.33
C LEU A 169 -2.34 2.52 1.63
N ALA A 170 -2.63 1.30 2.10
CA ALA A 170 -1.99 0.77 3.31
C ALA A 170 -0.48 0.58 3.12
N LEU A 171 -0.06 0.05 1.97
CA LEU A 171 1.34 -0.22 1.67
C LEU A 171 2.15 1.07 1.58
N THR A 172 1.57 2.09 0.95
CA THR A 172 2.25 3.37 0.74
C THR A 172 2.35 4.16 2.03
N ASP A 173 1.32 4.12 2.87
CA ASP A 173 1.40 4.67 4.23
C ASP A 173 2.51 3.97 5.03
N SER A 174 2.70 2.66 4.84
CA SER A 174 3.72 1.90 5.59
C SER A 174 5.13 2.39 5.27
N PHE A 175 5.47 2.54 3.99
CA PHE A 175 6.78 3.04 3.60
C PHE A 175 6.97 4.52 3.93
N GLU A 176 5.96 5.35 3.70
CA GLU A 176 6.00 6.78 4.01
C GLU A 176 6.25 7.01 5.51
N TRP A 177 5.49 6.33 6.35
CA TRP A 177 5.63 6.44 7.80
C TRP A 177 7.03 6.01 8.26
N TRP A 178 7.54 4.90 7.73
CA TRP A 178 8.87 4.40 8.09
C TRP A 178 9.98 5.39 7.70
N LEU A 179 9.92 5.98 6.50
CA LEU A 179 10.86 7.01 6.05
C LEU A 179 10.82 8.24 6.95
N LEU A 180 9.61 8.73 7.28
CA LEU A 180 9.43 9.92 8.12
C LEU A 180 9.85 9.68 9.57
N LYS A 181 9.54 8.51 10.14
CA LYS A 181 9.92 8.15 11.51
C LYS A 181 11.44 8.02 11.67
N ASN A 182 12.12 7.46 10.67
CA ASN A 182 13.57 7.29 10.68
C ASN A 182 14.32 8.51 10.09
N GLU A 183 13.60 9.59 9.74
CA GLU A 183 14.15 10.81 9.15
C GLU A 183 15.03 10.56 7.91
N VAL A 184 14.73 9.51 7.15
CA VAL A 184 15.51 9.13 5.97
C VAL A 184 15.30 10.18 4.87
N LYS A 185 16.40 10.73 4.38
CA LYS A 185 16.39 11.70 3.27
C LYS A 185 16.74 11.00 1.96
N PRO A 186 16.17 11.44 0.83
CA PRO A 186 16.51 10.87 -0.47
C PRO A 186 17.99 11.12 -0.75
N LYS A 187 18.65 10.13 -1.36
CA LYS A 187 19.99 10.32 -1.93
C LYS A 187 19.92 11.37 -3.04
N ALA A 188 20.90 12.26 -3.04
CA ALA A 188 21.13 13.25 -4.08
C ALA A 188 21.58 12.60 -5.40
#